data_AF-A9WD97-F1
#
_entry.id   AF-A9WD97-F1
#
_cell.length_a   1.000
_cell.length_b   1.000
_cell.length_c   1.000
_cell.angle_alpha   90.00
_cell.angle_beta   90.00
_cell.angle_gamma   90.00
#
_symmetry.space_group_name_H-M   'P 1'
#
loop_
_entity.id
_entity.type
_entity.pdbx_description
1 polymer ?
#
loop_
_entity_poly.entity_id
_entity_poly.type
_entity_poly.pdbx_seq_one_letter_code
_entity_poly.pdbx_strand_id
1 'polypeptide(L)'
;MPAKPQSERSVTRTYRTAIKLGDDFITIEETITLPIDADDQMVQQAVDLGWRIFRSQREAVEQQIAHIREQYTPATAITVRDPDAPASERQRNFIAALQQALGWSGEQLASFAQQHGYDLVSLNKGQASAFIDELKRLSDEHQRVVIAEERARYANQPITDKQRNAIASLARDLSLDPDAEAQRRFQAPVAQLTNEQAATLINEWQMAQRARDGRRSG
;
A
#
# COMPACT_ATOMS: atom_id res chain seq x y z
N MET A 1 37.75 15.03 40.73
CA MET A 1 38.02 14.50 39.37
C MET A 1 37.05 13.36 39.11
N PRO A 2 35.90 13.56 38.43
CA PRO A 2 35.06 12.43 38.05
C PRO A 2 35.58 11.80 36.76
N ALA A 3 35.66 10.47 36.73
CA ALA A 3 36.12 9.68 35.60
C ALA A 3 35.21 9.90 34.37
N LYS A 4 35.81 10.06 33.18
CA LYS A 4 35.09 10.06 31.91
C LYS A 4 34.35 8.73 31.75
N PRO A 5 33.07 8.70 31.36
CA PRO A 5 32.42 7.46 30.97
C PRO A 5 33.17 6.92 29.74
N GLN A 6 33.76 5.75 29.93
CA GLN A 6 34.40 4.96 28.90
C GLN A 6 33.34 4.72 27.83
N SER A 7 33.63 5.03 26.56
CA SER A 7 32.71 4.77 25.47
C SER A 7 32.46 3.26 25.39
N GLU A 8 31.33 2.82 25.95
CA GLU A 8 30.84 1.46 25.84
C GLU A 8 30.59 1.20 24.35
N ARG A 9 31.58 0.58 23.72
CA ARG A 9 31.44 0.10 22.35
C ARG A 9 30.33 -0.95 22.41
N SER A 10 29.30 -0.77 21.60
CA SER A 10 28.18 -1.68 21.51
C SER A 10 28.07 -2.25 20.09
N VAL A 11 27.55 -3.47 20.00
CA VAL A 11 27.18 -4.13 18.76
C VAL A 11 25.67 -4.14 18.68
N THR A 12 25.16 -3.60 17.59
CA THR A 12 23.72 -3.55 17.31
C THR A 12 23.38 -4.55 16.22
N ARG A 13 22.45 -5.46 16.50
CA ARG A 13 21.90 -6.40 15.52
C ARG A 13 20.44 -6.08 15.28
N THR A 14 20.10 -5.81 14.02
CA THR A 14 18.73 -5.54 13.59
C THR A 14 18.18 -6.76 12.85
N TYR A 15 17.09 -7.32 13.34
CA TYR A 15 16.31 -8.33 12.63
C TYR A 15 15.11 -7.66 11.98
N ARG A 16 15.00 -7.78 10.65
CA ARG A 16 13.89 -7.22 9.88
C ARG A 16 13.14 -8.34 9.18
N THR A 17 11.83 -8.41 9.39
CA THR A 17 10.94 -9.35 8.71
C THR A 17 9.81 -8.58 8.04
N ALA A 18 9.51 -8.90 6.78
CA ALA A 18 8.33 -8.41 6.09
C ALA A 18 7.31 -9.55 6.02
N ILE A 19 6.10 -9.30 6.52
CA ILE A 19 4.99 -10.25 6.55
C ILE A 19 3.92 -9.71 5.59
N LYS A 20 3.55 -10.53 4.60
CA LYS A 20 2.43 -10.21 3.70
C LYS A 20 1.12 -10.64 4.38
N LEU A 21 0.17 -9.72 4.51
CA LEU A 21 -1.14 -9.97 5.10
C LEU A 21 -2.24 -9.47 4.14
N GLY A 22 -2.84 -10.40 3.38
CA GLY A 22 -3.75 -10.03 2.29
C GLY A 22 -3.02 -9.26 1.19
N ASP A 23 -3.46 -8.03 0.90
CA ASP A 23 -2.84 -7.11 -0.06
C ASP A 23 -1.79 -6.17 0.56
N ASP A 24 -1.64 -6.17 1.89
CA ASP A 24 -0.71 -5.30 2.61
C ASP A 24 0.59 -6.02 3.03
N PHE A 25 1.63 -5.23 3.30
CA PHE A 25 2.90 -5.69 3.86
C PHE A 25 3.17 -4.99 5.20
N ILE A 26 3.39 -5.78 6.24
CA ILE A 26 3.80 -5.29 7.56
C ILE A 26 5.28 -5.61 7.74
N THR A 27 6.09 -4.59 8.03
CA THR A 27 7.51 -4.77 8.35
C THR A 27 7.72 -4.67 9.85
N ILE A 28 8.34 -5.69 10.44
CA ILE A 28 8.75 -5.71 11.83
C ILE A 28 10.26 -5.55 11.87
N GLU A 29 10.73 -4.59 12.66
CA GLU A 29 12.15 -4.32 12.89
C GLU A 29 12.44 -4.42 14.39
N GLU A 30 13.29 -5.35 14.78
CA GLU A 30 13.76 -5.50 16.16
C GLU A 30 15.25 -5.21 16.19
N THR A 31 15.67 -4.33 17.10
CA THR A 31 17.06 -3.91 17.24
C THR A 31 17.55 -4.23 18.65
N ILE A 32 18.53 -5.11 18.74
CA ILE A 32 19.18 -5.50 20.00
C ILE A 32 20.56 -4.84 20.03
N THR A 33 20.84 -4.08 21.09
CA THR A 33 22.15 -3.45 21.32
C THR A 33 22.80 -4.11 22.53
N LEU A 34 23.97 -4.71 22.32
CA LEU A 34 24.74 -5.37 23.36
C LEU A 34 26.13 -4.73 23.49
N PRO A 35 26.77 -4.78 24.67
CA PRO A 35 28.18 -4.45 24.83
C PRO A 35 29.07 -5.33 23.93
N ILE A 36 30.22 -4.83 23.48
CA ILE A 36 31.16 -5.62 22.65
C ILE A 36 31.76 -6.84 23.37
N ASP A 37 31.72 -6.83 24.70
CA ASP A 37 32.20 -7.89 25.58
C ASP A 37 31.07 -8.79 26.08
N ALA A 38 29.86 -8.65 25.52
CA ALA A 38 28.75 -9.55 25.80
C ALA A 38 29.14 -10.99 25.45
N ASP A 39 29.07 -11.87 26.44
CA ASP A 39 29.27 -13.30 26.24
C ASP A 39 28.06 -13.95 25.55
N ASP A 40 28.24 -15.18 25.07
CA ASP A 40 27.19 -15.93 24.38
C ASP A 40 25.94 -16.11 25.26
N GLN A 41 26.10 -16.11 26.59
CA GLN A 41 25.00 -16.24 27.53
C GLN A 41 24.15 -14.96 27.57
N MET A 42 24.77 -13.79 27.59
CA MET A 42 24.09 -12.49 27.50
C MET A 42 23.38 -12.31 26.16
N VAL A 43 24.01 -12.77 25.07
CA VAL A 43 23.39 -12.79 23.73
C VAL A 43 22.14 -13.67 23.74
N GLN A 44 22.23 -14.88 24.29
CA GLN A 44 21.09 -15.80 24.34
C GLN A 44 19.94 -15.24 25.18
N GLN A 45 20.25 -14.64 26.34
CA GLN A 45 19.23 -14.02 27.20
C GLN A 45 18.50 -12.86 26.51
N ALA A 46 19.22 -12.02 25.77
CA ALA A 46 18.62 -10.92 25.04
C ALA A 46 17.70 -11.42 23.92
N VAL A 47 18.13 -12.45 23.18
CA VAL A 47 17.32 -13.10 22.14
C VAL A 47 16.08 -13.76 22.73
N ASP A 48 16.21 -14.49 23.85
CA ASP A 48 15.08 -15.14 24.52
C ASP A 48 14.06 -14.12 25.05
N LEU A 49 14.54 -12.99 25.57
CA LEU A 49 13.69 -11.88 25.99
C LEU A 49 12.93 -11.27 24.81
N GLY A 50 13.61 -11.00 23.69
CA GLY A 50 13.00 -10.51 22.45
C GLY A 50 11.91 -11.45 21.95
N TRP A 51 12.20 -12.75 21.86
CA TRP A 51 11.23 -13.78 21.47
C TRP A 51 10.03 -13.88 22.40
N ARG A 52 10.21 -13.63 23.69
CA ARG A 52 9.11 -13.62 24.66
C ARG A 52 8.22 -12.39 24.46
N ILE A 53 8.82 -11.20 24.29
CA ILE A 53 8.09 -9.96 24.02
C ILE A 53 7.32 -10.08 22.70
N PHE A 54 7.97 -10.56 21.64
CA PHE A 54 7.34 -10.79 20.35
C PHE A 54 6.12 -11.71 20.45
N ARG A 55 6.24 -12.86 21.12
CA ARG A 55 5.13 -13.80 21.30
C ARG A 55 3.95 -13.16 22.03
N SER A 56 4.23 -12.43 23.12
CA SER A 56 3.21 -11.73 23.88
C SER A 56 2.52 -10.62 23.07
N GLN A 57 3.27 -9.86 22.28
CA GLN A 57 2.70 -8.84 21.39
C GLN A 57 1.86 -9.47 20.28
N ARG A 58 2.31 -10.58 19.68
CA ARG A 58 1.54 -11.31 18.66
C ARG A 58 0.21 -11.80 19.22
N GLU A 59 0.23 -12.41 20.40
CA GLU A 59 -0.98 -12.88 21.08
C GLU A 59 -1.93 -11.72 21.42
N ALA A 60 -1.41 -10.59 21.90
CA ALA A 60 -2.20 -9.41 22.18
C ALA A 60 -2.84 -8.82 20.91
N VAL A 61 -2.12 -8.80 19.79
CA VAL A 61 -2.65 -8.38 18.48
C VAL A 61 -3.71 -9.35 17.98
N GLU A 62 -3.50 -10.66 18.11
CA GLU A 62 -4.51 -11.67 17.75
C GLU A 62 -5.80 -11.51 18.59
N GLN A 63 -5.66 -11.25 19.89
CA GLN A 63 -6.80 -10.95 20.77
C GLN A 63 -7.50 -9.64 20.40
N GLN A 64 -6.75 -8.59 20.03
CA GLN A 64 -7.34 -7.35 19.53
C GLN A 64 -8.07 -7.56 18.21
N ILE A 65 -7.52 -8.35 17.28
CA ILE A 65 -8.18 -8.71 16.02
C ILE A 65 -9.45 -9.52 16.30
N ALA A 66 -9.40 -10.48 17.22
CA ALA A 66 -10.56 -11.26 17.63
C ALA A 66 -11.64 -10.36 18.25
N HIS A 67 -11.24 -9.44 19.14
CA HIS A 67 -12.15 -8.49 19.78
C HIS A 67 -12.78 -7.52 18.77
N ILE A 68 -11.99 -7.01 17.82
CA ILE A 68 -12.48 -6.19 16.71
C ILE A 68 -13.44 -7.02 15.86
N ARG A 69 -13.16 -8.29 15.57
CA ARG A 69 -14.09 -9.18 14.84
C ARG A 69 -15.36 -9.52 15.61
N GLU A 70 -15.34 -9.47 16.95
CA GLU A 70 -16.53 -9.66 17.79
C GLU A 70 -17.35 -8.37 17.89
N GLN A 71 -16.69 -7.22 18.04
CA GLN A 71 -17.32 -5.89 18.11
C GLN A 71 -17.86 -5.43 16.75
N TYR A 72 -17.11 -5.71 15.68
CA TYR A 72 -17.63 -5.69 14.33
C TYR A 72 -18.35 -7.01 14.11
N THR A 73 -19.61 -7.08 14.53
CA THR A 73 -20.53 -8.03 13.90
C THR A 73 -20.34 -7.84 12.39
N PRO A 74 -19.83 -8.84 11.63
CA PRO A 74 -19.80 -8.72 10.18
C PRO A 74 -21.21 -8.32 9.81
N ALA A 75 -21.37 -7.19 9.09
CA ALA A 75 -22.68 -6.70 8.67
C ALA A 75 -23.44 -7.93 8.21
N THR A 76 -24.43 -8.35 9.03
CA THR A 76 -25.09 -9.65 8.87
C THR A 76 -25.33 -9.77 7.40
N ALA A 77 -24.71 -10.79 6.76
CA ALA A 77 -24.93 -11.08 5.36
C ALA A 77 -26.42 -10.86 5.18
N ILE A 78 -26.80 -9.86 4.37
CA ILE A 78 -28.19 -9.47 4.25
C ILE A 78 -28.87 -10.73 3.74
N THR A 79 -29.41 -11.53 4.64
CA THR A 79 -30.22 -12.67 4.31
C THR A 79 -31.41 -12.01 3.69
N VAL A 80 -31.40 -11.96 2.36
CA VAL A 80 -32.45 -11.38 1.56
C VAL A 80 -33.72 -12.07 2.04
N ARG A 81 -34.53 -11.35 2.82
CA ARG A 81 -35.81 -11.86 3.31
C ARG A 81 -36.63 -12.13 2.06
N ASP A 82 -36.83 -13.42 1.79
CA ASP A 82 -37.52 -13.94 0.62
C ASP A 82 -36.77 -13.62 -0.70
N PRO A 83 -35.75 -14.41 -1.07
CA PRO A 83 -34.94 -14.17 -2.27
C PRO A 83 -35.72 -14.34 -3.57
N ASP A 84 -36.81 -15.11 -3.55
CA ASP A 84 -37.68 -15.35 -4.70
C ASP A 84 -38.72 -14.24 -4.90
N ALA A 85 -38.90 -13.36 -3.91
CA ALA A 85 -39.76 -12.19 -4.05
C ALA A 85 -39.23 -11.23 -5.13
N PRO A 86 -40.10 -10.43 -5.77
CA PRO A 86 -39.68 -9.43 -6.75
C PRO A 86 -38.65 -8.45 -6.19
N ALA A 87 -37.70 -8.03 -7.03
CA ALA A 87 -36.67 -7.06 -6.69
C ALA A 87 -37.28 -5.78 -6.11
N SER A 88 -36.79 -5.38 -4.95
CA SER A 88 -37.28 -4.21 -4.24
C SER A 88 -37.00 -2.92 -5.00
N GLU A 89 -37.81 -1.90 -4.78
CA GLU A 89 -37.62 -0.56 -5.36
C GLU A 89 -36.24 0.01 -5.03
N ARG A 90 -35.74 -0.20 -3.80
CA ARG A 90 -34.37 0.17 -3.41
C ARG A 90 -33.32 -0.49 -4.29
N GLN A 91 -33.45 -1.79 -4.58
CA GLN A 91 -32.51 -2.51 -5.45
C GLN A 91 -32.58 -1.98 -6.89
N ARG A 92 -33.78 -1.72 -7.42
CA ARG A 92 -33.97 -1.14 -8.76
C ARG A 92 -33.34 0.25 -8.87
N ASN A 93 -33.54 1.10 -7.87
CA ASN A 93 -32.92 2.44 -7.81
C ASN A 93 -31.39 2.34 -7.70
N PHE A 94 -30.87 1.34 -7.00
CA PHE A 94 -29.43 1.11 -6.90
C PHE A 94 -28.82 0.68 -8.23
N ILE A 95 -29.49 -0.23 -8.95
CA ILE A 95 -29.10 -0.63 -10.32
C ILE A 95 -29.09 0.60 -11.25
N ALA A 96 -30.12 1.46 -11.17
CA ALA A 96 -30.18 2.69 -11.96
C ALA A 96 -29.03 3.67 -11.63
N ALA A 97 -28.68 3.82 -10.34
CA ALA A 97 -27.55 4.64 -9.92
C ALA A 97 -26.21 4.09 -10.44
N LEU A 98 -26.01 2.75 -10.39
CA LEU A 98 -24.82 2.10 -10.93
C LEU A 98 -24.74 2.24 -12.46
N GLN A 99 -25.87 2.11 -13.16
CA GLN A 99 -25.95 2.36 -14.60
C GLN A 99 -25.47 3.79 -14.94
N GLN A 100 -25.93 4.79 -14.20
CA GLN A 100 -25.50 6.18 -14.40
C GLN A 100 -24.01 6.37 -14.09
N ALA A 101 -23.50 5.77 -13.02
CA ALA A 101 -22.08 5.85 -12.65
C ALA A 101 -21.16 5.22 -13.71
N LEU A 102 -21.60 4.12 -14.35
CA LEU A 102 -20.91 3.47 -15.45
C LEU A 102 -21.07 4.22 -16.79
N GLY A 103 -21.94 5.24 -16.86
CA GLY A 103 -22.29 5.91 -18.10
C GLY A 103 -23.01 5.01 -19.10
N TRP A 104 -23.64 3.93 -18.63
CA TRP A 104 -24.25 2.92 -19.49
C TRP A 104 -25.62 3.34 -20.02
N SER A 105 -25.88 3.04 -21.30
CA SER A 105 -27.23 3.09 -21.85
C SER A 105 -28.09 1.95 -21.31
N GLY A 106 -29.42 2.09 -21.40
CA GLY A 106 -30.34 1.02 -21.02
C GLY A 106 -30.11 -0.27 -21.81
N GLU A 107 -29.69 -0.15 -23.08
CA GLU A 107 -29.36 -1.30 -23.93
C GLU A 107 -28.08 -2.02 -23.48
N GLN A 108 -27.06 -1.28 -23.02
CA GLN A 108 -25.84 -1.85 -22.48
C GLN A 108 -26.12 -2.62 -21.18
N LEU A 109 -26.92 -2.04 -20.29
CA LEU A 109 -27.35 -2.70 -19.06
C LEU A 109 -28.17 -3.98 -19.36
N ALA A 110 -29.11 -3.89 -20.31
CA ALA A 110 -29.93 -5.04 -20.71
C ALA A 110 -29.10 -6.15 -21.37
N SER A 111 -28.13 -5.79 -22.23
CA SER A 111 -27.22 -6.74 -22.85
C SER A 111 -26.33 -7.44 -21.82
N PHE A 112 -25.80 -6.68 -20.86
CA PHE A 112 -24.99 -7.22 -19.76
C PHE A 112 -25.82 -8.16 -18.86
N ALA A 113 -27.03 -7.75 -18.50
CA ALA A 113 -27.95 -8.59 -17.75
C ALA A 113 -28.25 -9.92 -18.48
N GLN A 114 -28.56 -9.87 -19.78
CA GLN A 114 -28.83 -11.06 -20.59
C GLN A 114 -27.61 -11.99 -20.70
N GLN A 115 -26.41 -11.44 -20.90
CA GLN A 115 -25.18 -12.22 -20.95
C GLN A 115 -24.91 -12.99 -19.64
N HIS A 116 -25.32 -12.40 -18.52
CA HIS A 116 -25.17 -12.97 -17.18
C HIS A 116 -26.41 -13.77 -16.72
N GLY A 117 -27.42 -13.93 -17.60
CA GLY A 117 -28.60 -14.75 -17.34
C GLY A 117 -29.69 -14.07 -16.49
N TYR A 118 -29.66 -12.75 -16.36
CA TYR A 118 -30.65 -11.97 -15.63
C TYR A 118 -31.71 -11.37 -16.56
N ASP A 119 -32.98 -11.49 -16.18
CA ASP A 119 -34.09 -10.74 -16.78
C ASP A 119 -34.41 -9.52 -15.89
N LEU A 120 -34.05 -8.33 -16.36
CA LEU A 120 -34.24 -7.05 -15.64
C LEU A 120 -35.70 -6.75 -15.30
N VAL A 121 -36.67 -7.28 -16.06
CA VAL A 121 -38.11 -7.03 -15.83
C VAL A 121 -38.62 -7.89 -14.67
N SER A 122 -38.16 -9.13 -14.58
CA SER A 122 -38.61 -10.12 -13.61
C SER A 122 -37.57 -10.46 -12.54
N LEU A 123 -36.59 -9.59 -12.30
CA LEU A 123 -35.58 -9.78 -11.26
C LEU A 123 -36.24 -10.09 -9.92
N ASN A 124 -35.84 -11.20 -9.29
CA ASN A 124 -36.11 -11.43 -7.88
C ASN A 124 -35.04 -10.73 -7.00
N LYS A 125 -35.27 -10.63 -5.70
CA LYS A 125 -34.34 -9.91 -4.81
C LYS A 125 -32.96 -10.57 -4.74
N GLY A 126 -32.87 -11.90 -4.82
CA GLY A 126 -31.60 -12.62 -4.82
C GLY A 126 -30.76 -12.29 -6.07
N GLN A 127 -31.39 -12.39 -7.24
CA GLN A 127 -30.82 -12.04 -8.53
C GLN A 127 -30.44 -10.56 -8.61
N ALA A 128 -31.29 -9.66 -8.09
CA ALA A 128 -30.99 -8.23 -8.08
C ALA A 128 -29.78 -7.91 -7.22
N SER A 129 -29.62 -8.56 -6.07
CA SER A 129 -28.42 -8.39 -5.23
C SER A 129 -27.16 -8.91 -5.92
N ALA A 130 -27.22 -10.12 -6.50
CA ALA A 130 -26.08 -10.68 -7.24
C ALA A 130 -25.69 -9.79 -8.44
N PHE A 131 -26.68 -9.32 -9.19
CA PHE A 131 -26.45 -8.40 -10.31
C PHE A 131 -25.86 -7.05 -9.86
N ILE A 132 -26.32 -6.50 -8.74
CA ILE A 132 -25.74 -5.29 -8.14
C ILE A 132 -24.27 -5.49 -7.79
N ASP A 133 -23.91 -6.64 -7.20
CA ASP A 133 -22.53 -6.92 -6.82
C ASP A 133 -21.62 -7.09 -8.04
N GLU A 134 -22.13 -7.68 -9.12
CA GLU A 134 -21.41 -7.75 -10.40
C GLU A 134 -21.19 -6.36 -11.02
N LEU A 135 -22.22 -5.50 -11.02
CA LEU A 135 -22.12 -4.12 -11.51
C LEU A 135 -21.13 -3.29 -10.68
N LYS A 136 -21.13 -3.45 -9.35
CA LYS A 136 -20.14 -2.80 -8.47
C LYS A 136 -18.73 -3.23 -8.82
N ARG A 137 -18.49 -4.54 -8.95
CA ARG A 137 -17.17 -5.07 -9.31
C ARG A 137 -16.66 -4.47 -10.62
N LEU A 138 -17.55 -4.34 -11.60
CA LEU A 138 -17.21 -3.74 -12.89
C LEU A 138 -16.93 -2.24 -12.76
N SER A 139 -17.71 -1.51 -11.96
CA SER A 139 -17.46 -0.09 -11.66
C SER A 139 -16.10 0.11 -10.98
N ASP A 140 -15.77 -0.71 -10.00
CA ASP A 140 -14.50 -0.64 -9.28
C ASP A 140 -13.32 -0.93 -10.21
N GLU A 141 -13.46 -1.92 -11.10
CA GLU A 141 -12.44 -2.24 -12.10
C GLU A 141 -12.26 -1.09 -13.10
N HIS A 142 -13.36 -0.52 -13.60
CA HIS A 142 -13.29 0.63 -14.50
C HIS A 142 -12.59 1.83 -13.83
N GLN A 143 -12.91 2.12 -12.56
CA GLN A 143 -12.24 3.17 -11.80
C GLN A 143 -10.74 2.86 -11.61
N ARG A 144 -10.38 1.62 -11.31
CA ARG A 144 -8.97 1.20 -11.19
C ARG A 144 -8.21 1.42 -12.49
N VAL A 145 -8.79 1.04 -13.63
CA VAL A 145 -8.17 1.25 -14.95
C VAL A 145 -8.02 2.74 -15.25
N VAL A 146 -9.05 3.55 -15.02
CA VAL A 146 -8.97 5.02 -15.23
C VAL A 146 -7.87 5.63 -14.37
N ILE A 147 -7.79 5.29 -13.08
CA ILE A 147 -6.76 5.79 -12.17
C ILE A 147 -5.37 5.32 -12.62
N ALA A 148 -5.23 4.06 -13.05
CA ALA A 148 -3.98 3.53 -13.56
C ALA A 148 -3.53 4.23 -14.85
N GLU A 149 -4.47 4.50 -15.76
CA GLU A 149 -4.21 5.26 -16.98
C GLU A 149 -3.83 6.71 -16.69
N GLU A 150 -4.53 7.39 -15.79
CA GLU A 150 -4.19 8.75 -15.38
C GLU A 150 -2.81 8.81 -14.74
N ARG A 151 -2.49 7.84 -13.88
CA ARG A 151 -1.16 7.71 -13.28
C ARG A 151 -0.09 7.46 -14.34
N ALA A 152 -0.35 6.59 -15.32
CA ALA A 152 0.56 6.34 -16.44
C ALA A 152 0.75 7.58 -17.33
N ARG A 153 -0.31 8.36 -17.58
CA ARG A 153 -0.22 9.62 -18.30
C ARG A 153 0.65 10.62 -17.55
N TYR A 154 0.43 10.78 -16.25
CA TYR A 154 1.25 11.66 -15.42
C TYR A 154 2.71 11.19 -15.35
N ALA A 155 2.94 9.89 -15.20
CA ALA A 155 4.27 9.28 -15.17
C ALA A 155 5.08 9.56 -16.44
N ASN A 156 4.42 9.51 -17.61
CA ASN A 156 5.03 9.74 -18.93
C ASN A 156 5.14 11.22 -19.34
N GLN A 157 4.59 12.15 -18.57
CA GLN A 157 4.77 13.57 -18.82
C GLN A 157 6.21 14.01 -18.53
N PRO A 158 6.72 15.05 -19.22
CA PRO A 158 8.02 15.63 -18.92
C PRO A 158 8.11 16.10 -17.47
N ILE A 159 9.31 15.97 -16.90
CA ILE A 159 9.64 16.41 -15.55
C ILE A 159 9.23 17.88 -15.29
N THR A 160 8.67 18.12 -14.11
CA THR A 160 8.32 19.47 -13.64
C THR A 160 9.53 20.28 -13.16
N ASP A 161 9.42 21.61 -13.12
CA ASP A 161 10.49 22.48 -12.60
C ASP A 161 10.84 22.19 -11.14
N LYS A 162 9.83 21.82 -10.34
CA LYS A 162 10.03 21.42 -8.94
C LYS A 162 10.93 20.18 -8.84
N GLN A 163 10.70 19.19 -9.70
CA GLN A 163 11.53 17.98 -9.73
C GLN A 163 12.92 18.27 -10.30
N ARG A 164 13.06 19.11 -11.33
CA ARG A 164 14.37 19.58 -11.82
C ARG A 164 15.20 20.22 -10.71
N ASN A 165 14.58 21.13 -9.95
CA ASN A 165 15.24 21.81 -8.83
C ASN A 165 15.59 20.84 -7.70
N ALA A 166 14.73 19.85 -7.42
CA ALA A 166 15.00 18.81 -6.43
C ALA A 166 16.20 17.93 -6.82
N ILE A 167 16.25 17.47 -8.08
CA ILE A 167 17.39 16.72 -8.64
C ILE A 167 18.67 17.56 -8.53
N ALA A 168 18.64 18.83 -8.94
CA ALA A 168 19.80 19.71 -8.87
C ALA A 168 20.27 19.96 -7.43
N SER A 169 19.35 20.06 -6.45
CA SER A 169 19.71 20.19 -5.04
C SER A 169 20.36 18.91 -4.51
N LEU A 170 19.74 17.75 -4.73
CA LEU A 170 20.23 16.47 -4.27
C LEU A 170 21.57 16.09 -4.91
N ALA A 171 21.76 16.42 -6.19
CA ALA A 171 23.03 16.22 -6.90
C ALA A 171 24.17 17.05 -6.27
N ARG A 172 23.90 18.31 -5.90
CA ARG A 172 24.88 19.15 -5.18
C ARG A 172 25.25 18.55 -3.83
N ASP A 173 24.26 18.14 -3.05
CA ASP A 173 24.46 17.56 -1.71
C ASP A 173 25.24 16.24 -1.76
N LEU A 174 25.00 15.42 -2.80
CA LEU A 174 25.67 14.15 -2.98
C LEU A 174 26.99 14.24 -3.76
N SER A 175 27.32 15.41 -4.32
CA SER A 175 28.45 15.65 -5.23
C SER A 175 28.41 14.74 -6.47
N LEU A 176 27.24 14.65 -7.10
CA LEU A 176 26.98 13.89 -8.33
C LEU A 176 26.77 14.83 -9.52
N ASP A 177 27.10 14.34 -10.72
CA ASP A 177 26.69 14.99 -11.98
C ASP A 177 25.30 14.46 -12.37
N PRO A 178 24.26 15.30 -12.34
CA PRO A 178 22.89 14.86 -12.56
C PRO A 178 22.63 14.43 -14.02
N ASP A 179 23.28 15.08 -15.00
CA ASP A 179 23.12 14.72 -16.41
C ASP A 179 23.90 13.44 -16.75
N ALA A 180 25.08 13.23 -16.19
CA ALA A 180 25.82 11.99 -16.37
C ALA A 180 25.05 10.78 -15.81
N GLU A 181 24.43 10.92 -14.63
CA GLU A 181 23.66 9.83 -14.00
C GLU A 181 22.32 9.59 -14.70
N ALA A 182 21.64 10.65 -15.16
CA ALA A 182 20.45 10.53 -16.00
C ALA A 182 20.76 9.84 -17.33
N GLN A 183 21.85 10.23 -18.00
CA GLN A 183 22.30 9.62 -19.25
C GLN A 183 22.67 8.15 -19.06
N ARG A 184 23.34 7.81 -17.97
CA ARG A 184 23.73 6.42 -17.66
C ARG A 184 22.52 5.51 -17.47
N ARG A 185 21.45 6.00 -16.84
CA ARG A 185 20.31 5.18 -16.43
C ARG A 185 19.16 5.18 -17.43
N PHE A 186 18.84 6.35 -17.96
CA PHE A 186 17.66 6.58 -18.80
C PHE A 186 18.04 6.93 -20.24
N GLN A 187 19.33 6.99 -20.56
CA GLN A 187 19.85 7.35 -21.90
C GLN A 187 19.36 8.72 -22.38
N ALA A 188 19.01 9.60 -21.44
CA ALA A 188 18.47 10.93 -21.70
C ALA A 188 19.03 11.95 -20.69
N PRO A 189 19.21 13.21 -21.09
CA PRO A 189 19.58 14.29 -20.17
C PRO A 189 18.43 14.61 -19.21
N VAL A 190 18.73 15.28 -18.08
CA VAL A 190 17.75 15.59 -17.03
C VAL A 190 16.55 16.38 -17.57
N ALA A 191 16.80 17.26 -18.55
CA ALA A 191 15.75 18.07 -19.19
C ALA A 191 14.70 17.24 -19.96
N GLN A 192 15.03 16.01 -20.35
CA GLN A 192 14.18 15.12 -21.14
C GLN A 192 13.59 13.97 -20.32
N LEU A 193 13.84 13.93 -19.00
CA LEU A 193 13.28 12.89 -18.15
C LEU A 193 11.76 13.04 -18.02
N THR A 194 11.10 11.90 -17.84
CA THR A 194 9.68 11.85 -17.45
C THR A 194 9.52 12.05 -15.95
N ASN A 195 8.30 12.35 -15.49
CA ASN A 195 7.97 12.48 -14.07
C ASN A 195 8.32 11.22 -13.28
N GLU A 196 8.13 10.03 -13.85
CA GLU A 196 8.47 8.76 -13.21
C GLU A 196 9.98 8.55 -13.09
N GLN A 197 10.73 8.81 -14.16
CA GLN A 197 12.19 8.69 -14.14
C GLN A 197 12.81 9.69 -13.15
N ALA A 198 12.27 10.91 -13.11
CA ALA A 198 12.65 11.94 -12.15
C ALA A 198 12.32 11.53 -10.71
N ALA A 199 11.12 11.01 -10.45
CA ALA A 199 10.74 10.54 -9.12
C ALA A 199 11.62 9.38 -8.64
N THR A 200 12.00 8.48 -9.55
CA THR A 200 12.93 7.37 -9.26
C THR A 200 14.30 7.91 -8.80
N LEU A 201 14.90 8.85 -9.55
CA LEU A 201 16.16 9.49 -9.15
C LEU A 201 16.05 10.20 -7.80
N ILE A 202 15.00 11.01 -7.62
CA ILE A 202 14.80 11.78 -6.39
C ILE A 202 14.68 10.85 -5.18
N ASN A 203 13.87 9.79 -5.27
CA ASN A 203 13.66 8.87 -4.15
C ASN A 203 14.95 8.15 -3.76
N GLU A 204 15.68 7.64 -4.74
CA GLU A 204 16.94 6.95 -4.48
C GLU A 204 18.00 7.87 -3.87
N TRP A 205 18.13 9.09 -4.39
CA TRP A 205 19.10 10.05 -3.89
C TRP A 205 18.71 10.58 -2.51
N GLN A 206 17.43 10.74 -2.22
CA GLN A 206 16.94 11.03 -0.87
C GLN A 206 17.26 9.89 0.10
N MET A 207 17.10 8.63 -0.31
CA MET A 207 17.51 7.48 0.52
C MET A 207 19.03 7.46 0.76
N ALA A 208 19.83 7.74 -0.27
CA ALA A 208 21.29 7.82 -0.15
C ALA A 208 21.74 8.98 0.75
N GLN A 209 21.07 10.13 0.68
CA GLN A 209 21.32 11.28 1.55
C GLN A 209 21.02 10.95 3.01
N ARG A 210 19.84 10.38 3.30
CA ARG A 210 19.48 9.93 4.66
C ARG A 210 20.48 8.93 5.22
N ALA A 211 20.96 8.00 4.39
CA ALA A 211 21.99 7.04 4.80
C ALA A 211 23.36 7.69 5.09
N ARG A 212 23.71 8.80 4.41
CA ARG A 212 24.92 9.58 4.70
C ARG A 212 24.80 10.41 5.97
N ASP A 213 23.66 11.07 6.17
CA ASP A 213 23.42 11.94 7.33
C ASP A 213 23.28 11.12 8.63
N GLY A 214 22.67 9.94 8.55
CA GLY A 214 22.62 8.98 9.66
C GLY A 214 23.99 8.45 10.09
N ARG A 215 25.00 8.45 9.20
CA ARG A 215 26.39 8.05 9.52
C ARG A 215 27.26 9.20 10.03
N ARG A 216 26.82 10.45 9.89
CA ARG A 216 27.54 11.64 10.40
C ARG A 216 27.07 12.09 11.79
N SER A 217 25.90 11.61 12.23
CA SER A 217 25.29 11.96 13.51
C SER A 217 25.48 10.90 14.61
N GLY A 218 26.26 9.84 14.36
CA GLY A 218 26.64 8.81 15.34
C GLY A 218 28.16 8.69 15.40
#